data_AF-A0A6C0CJ11-F1
#
_entry.id   AF-A0A6C0CJ11-F1
#
_cell.length_a   1.000
_cell.length_b   1.000
_cell.length_c   1.000
_cell.angle_alpha   90.00
_cell.angle_beta   90.00
_cell.angle_gamma   90.00
#
_symmetry.space_group_name_H-M   'P 1'
#
loop_
_entity.id
_entity.type
_entity.pdbx_description
1 polymer ?
#
loop_
_entity_poly.entity_id
_entity_poly.type
_entity_poly.pdbx_seq_one_letter_code
_entity_poly.pdbx_strand_id
1 'polypeptide(L)'
;MLRIPNLKDNVPEVETPFKFPLDPFQKHAVYAISKDENVLVTAKTGSGKTLVGEFQIYHSLAKGKRVFYTTPIKSLSNQKFHDLKKMFPSVGIMTGDIKFMP
;
A
#
# COMPACT_ATOMS: atom_id res chain seq x y z
N MET A 1 -23.05 -6.80 -4.04
CA MET A 1 -22.29 -7.23 -5.24
C MET A 1 -21.02 -6.40 -5.31
N LEU A 2 -19.83 -7.01 -5.28
CA LEU A 2 -18.58 -6.27 -5.49
C LEU A 2 -18.56 -5.76 -6.93
N ARG A 3 -18.66 -4.44 -7.13
CA ARG A 3 -18.56 -3.84 -8.47
C ARG A 3 -17.08 -3.82 -8.85
N ILE A 4 -16.71 -4.59 -9.86
CA ILE A 4 -15.34 -4.54 -10.41
C ILE A 4 -15.26 -3.26 -11.25
N PRO A 5 -14.39 -2.30 -10.88
CA PRO A 5 -14.27 -1.05 -11.63
C PRO A 5 -13.73 -1.33 -13.04
N ASN A 6 -14.25 -0.62 -14.04
CA ASN A 6 -13.71 -0.66 -15.38
C ASN A 6 -12.47 0.23 -15.42
N LEU A 7 -11.30 -0.35 -15.72
CA LEU A 7 -10.03 0.38 -15.73
C LEU A 7 -9.97 1.49 -16.80
N LYS A 8 -10.87 1.49 -17.78
CA LYS A 8 -11.00 2.57 -18.76
C LYS A 8 -11.77 3.77 -18.23
N ASP A 9 -12.47 3.63 -17.10
CA ASP A 9 -13.15 4.74 -16.47
C ASP A 9 -12.12 5.72 -15.91
N ASN A 10 -12.31 7.01 -16.18
CA ASN A 10 -11.50 8.06 -15.58
C ASN A 10 -11.90 8.22 -14.11
N VAL A 11 -10.93 8.06 -13.22
CA VAL A 11 -11.07 8.45 -11.81
C VAL A 11 -10.48 9.84 -11.59
N PRO A 12 -11.05 10.64 -10.68
CA PRO A 12 -10.46 11.91 -10.27
C PRO A 12 -9.00 11.74 -9.83
N GLU A 13 -8.17 12.72 -10.14
CA GLU A 13 -6.79 12.75 -9.65
C GLU A 13 -6.78 12.95 -8.13
N VAL A 14 -5.91 12.19 -7.48
CA VAL A 14 -5.65 12.25 -6.04
C VAL A 14 -4.20 12.67 -5.87
N GLU A 15 -3.97 13.57 -4.92
CA GLU A 15 -2.60 13.96 -4.55
C GLU A 15 -1.85 12.75 -3.99
N THR A 16 -0.67 12.46 -4.55
CA THR A 16 0.18 11.35 -4.10
C THR A 16 1.62 11.81 -3.94
N PRO A 17 2.41 11.16 -3.08
CA PRO A 17 3.84 11.48 -2.93
C PRO A 17 4.70 11.00 -4.12
N PHE A 18 4.12 10.37 -5.15
CA PHE A 18 4.87 9.77 -6.26
C PHE A 18 5.16 10.81 -7.35
N LYS A 19 6.40 10.79 -7.88
CA LYS A 19 6.87 11.74 -8.91
C LYS A 19 6.69 11.26 -10.35
N PHE A 20 5.97 10.17 -10.56
CA PHE A 20 5.81 9.49 -11.85
C PHE A 20 4.33 9.17 -12.08
N PRO A 21 3.89 9.03 -13.35
CA PRO A 21 2.51 8.71 -13.66
C PRO A 21 2.14 7.31 -13.14
N LEU A 22 0.93 7.19 -12.60
CA LEU A 22 0.38 5.92 -12.13
C LEU A 22 -0.33 5.17 -13.25
N ASP A 23 -0.21 3.83 -13.24
CA ASP A 23 -0.98 2.96 -14.11
C ASP A 23 -2.48 3.03 -13.81
N PRO A 24 -3.37 2.71 -14.76
CA PRO A 24 -4.82 2.80 -14.55
C PRO A 24 -5.30 2.10 -13.27
N PHE A 25 -4.85 0.86 -13.02
CA PHE A 25 -5.27 0.12 -11.81
C PHE A 25 -4.76 0.76 -10.52
N GLN A 26 -3.60 1.41 -10.54
CA GLN A 26 -3.04 2.12 -9.40
C GLN A 26 -3.87 3.38 -9.11
N LYS A 27 -4.26 4.14 -10.16
CA LYS A 27 -5.13 5.32 -10.02
C LYS A 27 -6.47 4.94 -9.37
N HIS A 28 -7.12 3.88 -9.86
CA HIS A 28 -8.37 3.37 -9.30
C HIS A 28 -8.22 2.98 -7.83
N ALA A 29 -7.15 2.26 -7.49
CA ALA A 29 -6.88 1.84 -6.12
C ALA A 29 -6.61 3.03 -5.17
N VAL A 30 -5.76 3.97 -5.60
CA VAL A 30 -5.45 5.20 -4.86
C VAL A 30 -6.71 6.04 -4.65
N TYR A 31 -7.55 6.16 -5.67
CA TYR A 31 -8.82 6.88 -5.57
C TYR A 31 -9.75 6.24 -4.53
N ALA A 32 -9.95 4.91 -4.59
CA ALA A 32 -10.76 4.19 -3.61
C ALA A 32 -10.20 4.33 -2.18
N ILE A 33 -8.89 4.22 -2.00
CA ILE A 33 -8.23 4.43 -0.69
C ILE A 33 -8.46 5.86 -0.18
N SER A 34 -8.40 6.86 -1.06
CA SER A 34 -8.66 8.27 -0.68
C SER A 34 -10.08 8.48 -0.13
N LYS A 35 -11.03 7.63 -0.55
CA LYS A 35 -12.42 7.56 -0.07
C LYS A 35 -12.60 6.66 1.15
N ASP A 36 -11.51 6.17 1.74
CA ASP A 36 -11.50 5.20 2.85
C ASP A 36 -12.20 3.87 2.52
N GLU A 37 -12.20 3.48 1.24
CA GLU A 37 -12.73 2.19 0.78
C GLU A 37 -11.67 1.08 0.85
N ASN A 38 -12.13 -0.17 0.95
CA ASN A 38 -11.26 -1.35 0.90
C ASN A 38 -10.96 -1.74 -0.55
N VAL A 39 -9.70 -2.09 -0.83
CA VAL A 39 -9.25 -2.45 -2.18
C VAL A 39 -8.63 -3.84 -2.21
N LEU A 40 -9.00 -4.63 -3.22
CA LEU A 40 -8.32 -5.87 -3.60
C LEU A 40 -7.62 -5.65 -4.95
N VAL A 41 -6.29 -5.74 -4.97
CA VAL A 41 -5.50 -5.58 -6.20
C VAL A 41 -4.93 -6.92 -6.66
N THR A 42 -5.32 -7.35 -7.85
CA THR A 42 -4.79 -8.54 -8.51
C THR A 42 -3.99 -8.15 -9.75
N ALA A 43 -2.67 -8.08 -9.62
CA ALA A 43 -1.76 -7.72 -10.71
C ALA A 43 -0.50 -8.61 -10.70
N LYS A 44 0.11 -8.78 -11.89
CA LYS A 44 1.32 -9.60 -12.05
C LYS A 44 2.50 -9.03 -11.23
N THR A 45 3.45 -9.89 -10.89
CA THR A 45 4.72 -9.44 -10.30
C THR A 45 5.46 -8.56 -11.32
N GLY A 46 6.08 -7.48 -10.85
CA GLY A 46 6.69 -6.46 -11.70
C GLY A 46 5.76 -5.30 -12.08
N SER A 47 4.43 -5.44 -11.97
CA SER A 47 3.47 -4.39 -12.33
C SER A 47 3.33 -3.24 -11.31
N GLY A 48 4.21 -3.14 -10.31
CA GLY A 48 4.16 -2.05 -9.33
C GLY A 48 3.00 -2.12 -8.32
N LYS A 49 2.36 -3.28 -8.08
CA LYS A 49 1.27 -3.41 -7.10
C LYS A 49 1.63 -2.95 -5.67
N THR A 50 2.92 -2.97 -5.32
CA THR A 50 3.44 -2.48 -4.04
C THR A 50 3.07 -1.01 -3.79
N LEU A 51 3.00 -0.20 -4.84
CA LEU A 51 2.70 1.23 -4.77
C LEU A 51 1.35 1.51 -4.10
N VAL A 52 0.36 0.65 -4.36
CA VAL A 52 -0.96 0.77 -3.72
C VAL A 52 -0.86 0.60 -2.21
N GLY A 53 -0.05 -0.36 -1.75
CA GLY A 53 0.22 -0.57 -0.33
C GLY A 53 1.00 0.59 0.30
N GLU A 54 1.97 1.16 -0.41
CA GLU A 54 2.74 2.33 0.04
C GLU A 54 1.83 3.56 0.20
N PHE A 55 0.91 3.78 -0.74
CA PHE A 55 -0.09 4.83 -0.63
C PHE A 55 -1.05 4.60 0.54
N GLN A 56 -1.51 3.37 0.78
CA GLN A 56 -2.32 3.05 1.96
C GLN A 56 -1.60 3.40 3.26
N ILE A 57 -0.30 3.11 3.35
CA ILE A 57 0.51 3.45 4.53
C ILE A 57 0.57 4.98 4.68
N TYR A 58 0.94 5.69 3.62
CA TYR A 58 0.99 7.16 3.62
C TYR A 58 -0.34 7.79 4.07
N HIS A 59 -1.45 7.40 3.43
CA HIS A 59 -2.79 7.90 3.72
C HIS A 59 -3.25 7.60 5.15
N SER A 60 -2.95 6.40 5.66
CA SER A 60 -3.30 6.01 7.03
C SER A 60 -2.49 6.79 8.07
N LEU A 61 -1.19 6.97 7.84
CA LEU A 61 -0.32 7.72 8.74
C LEU A 61 -0.68 9.21 8.78
N ALA A 62 -1.04 9.81 7.64
CA ALA A 62 -1.54 11.19 7.58
C ALA A 62 -2.81 11.40 8.42
N LYS A 63 -3.59 10.33 8.65
CA LYS A 63 -4.78 10.31 9.51
C LYS A 63 -4.49 9.86 10.95
N GLY A 64 -3.22 9.75 11.35
CA GLY A 64 -2.83 9.29 12.69
C GLY A 64 -3.17 7.82 12.99
N LYS A 65 -3.44 7.00 11.96
CA LYS A 65 -3.76 5.57 12.11
C LYS A 65 -2.49 4.72 12.12
N ARG A 66 -2.61 3.48 12.62
CA ARG A 66 -1.58 2.44 12.53
C ARG A 66 -1.86 1.51 11.35
N VAL A 67 -0.82 0.92 10.78
CA VAL A 67 -0.92 -0.02 9.65
C VAL A 67 -0.19 -1.31 9.96
N PHE A 68 -0.85 -2.44 9.69
CA PHE A 68 -0.23 -3.76 9.70
C PHE A 68 0.08 -4.18 8.26
N TYR A 69 1.36 -4.38 7.97
CA TYR A 69 1.82 -4.92 6.70
C TYR A 69 2.17 -6.39 6.89
N THR A 70 1.46 -7.29 6.22
CA THR A 70 1.65 -8.74 6.37
C THR A 70 2.31 -9.32 5.12
N THR A 71 3.14 -10.34 5.33
CA THR A 71 3.75 -11.13 4.25
C THR A 71 3.56 -12.61 4.55
N PRO A 72 3.46 -13.47 3.52
CA PRO A 72 3.23 -14.90 3.74
C PRO A 72 4.46 -15.64 4.29
N ILE A 73 5.67 -15.06 4.16
CA ILE A 73 6.93 -15.69 4.56
C ILE A 73 7.78 -14.68 5.34
N LYS A 74 8.52 -15.17 6.35
CA LYS A 74 9.38 -14.37 7.24
C LYS A 74 10.49 -13.61 6.51
N SER A 75 11.17 -14.24 5.55
CA SER A 75 12.23 -13.59 4.78
C SER A 75 11.73 -12.34 4.04
N LEU A 76 10.49 -12.40 3.53
CA LEU A 76 9.82 -11.24 2.92
C LEU A 76 9.44 -10.19 3.96
N SER A 77 9.10 -10.57 5.19
CA SER A 77 8.88 -9.63 6.29
C SER A 77 10.15 -8.82 6.57
N ASN A 78 11.30 -9.49 6.63
CA ASN A 78 12.58 -8.82 6.86
C ASN A 78 12.93 -7.86 5.72
N GLN A 79 12.79 -8.31 4.46
CA GLN A 79 13.02 -7.44 3.30
C GLN A 79 12.12 -6.20 3.36
N LYS A 80 10.81 -6.39 3.59
CA LYS A 80 9.85 -5.29 3.64
C LYS A 80 10.06 -4.37 4.83
N PHE A 81 10.49 -4.88 5.97
CA PHE A 81 10.89 -4.05 7.10
C PHE A 81 12.03 -3.09 6.74
N HIS A 82 13.06 -3.58 6.04
CA HIS A 82 14.16 -2.72 5.59
C HIS A 82 13.74 -1.71 4.53
N ASP A 83 12.87 -2.09 3.59
CA ASP A 83 12.34 -1.17 2.59
C ASP A 83 11.50 -0.07 3.24
N LEU A 84 10.55 -0.45 4.09
CA LEU A 84 9.62 0.48 4.74
C LEU A 84 10.33 1.42 5.71
N LYS A 85 11.38 0.97 6.42
CA LYS A 85 12.20 1.85 7.27
C LYS A 85 12.89 2.98 6.51
N LYS A 86 13.16 2.81 5.21
CA LYS A 86 13.73 3.88 4.37
C LYS A 86 12.67 4.91 3.97
N MET A 87 11.40 4.53 3.99
CA MET A 87 10.29 5.34 3.50
C MET A 87 9.50 6.02 4.63
N PHE A 88 9.42 5.40 5.80
CA PHE A 88 8.58 5.83 6.91
C PHE A 88 9.37 5.89 8.22
N PRO A 89 9.11 6.87 9.09
CA PRO A 89 9.95 7.14 10.26
C PRO A 89 9.80 6.11 11.39
N SER A 90 8.60 5.54 11.58
CA SER A 90 8.31 4.64 12.70
C SER A 90 7.78 3.30 12.19
N VAL A 91 8.71 2.35 11.99
CA VAL A 91 8.42 1.01 11.47
C VAL A 91 8.94 -0.05 12.42
N GLY A 92 8.04 -0.91 12.88
CA GLY A 92 8.32 -2.10 13.69
C GLY A 92 8.24 -3.39 12.88
N ILE A 93 8.66 -4.49 13.50
CA ILE A 93 8.48 -5.84 12.97
C ILE A 93 8.09 -6.79 14.09
N MET A 94 7.14 -7.67 13.80
CA MET A 94 6.68 -8.72 14.71
C MET A 94 6.71 -10.06 13.98
N THR A 95 7.66 -10.91 14.36
CA THR A 95 7.73 -12.32 13.96
C THR A 95 7.58 -13.21 15.19
N GLY A 96 7.52 -14.54 14.99
CA GLY A 96 7.42 -15.48 16.11
C GLY A 96 8.61 -15.42 17.08
N ASP A 97 9.78 -15.02 16.58
CA ASP A 97 11.05 -14.97 17.31
C ASP A 97 11.54 -13.56 17.67
N ILE A 98 11.11 -12.51 16.94
CA ILE A 98 11.58 -11.15 17.13
C ILE A 98 10.38 -10.20 17.26
N LYS A 99 10.41 -9.33 18.26
CA LYS A 99 9.50 -8.20 18.42
C LYS A 99 10.31 -6.92 18.56
N PHE A 100 10.21 -6.03 17.59
CA PHE A 100 10.92 -4.76 17.58
C PHE A 100 9.93 -3.62 17.28
N MET A 101 9.85 -2.64 18.17
CA MET A 101 8.88 -1.52 18.12
C MET A 101 7.43 -2.00 17.84
N PRO A 102 6.84 -2.83 18.73
CA PRO A 102 5.49 -3.39 18.55
C PRO A 102 4.36 -2.35 18.71
#